data_AF-A0A9R1AJZ4-F1
#
_entry.id   AF-A0A9R1AJZ4-F1
#
_cell.length_a   1.000
_cell.length_b   1.000
_cell.length_c   1.000
_cell.angle_alpha   90.00
_cell.angle_beta   90.00
_cell.angle_gamma   90.00
#
_symmetry.space_group_name_H-M   'P 1'
#
loop_
_entity.id
_entity.type
_entity.pdbx_description
1 polymer ?
#
loop_
_entity_poly.entity_id
_entity_poly.type
_entity_poly.pdbx_seq_one_letter_code
_entity_poly.pdbx_strand_id
1 'polypeptide(L)'
;MCGILAVLGCADDTQGKRVRVLELSRRLKHRGPDWSGMHQVGDCYLSHQRLAIIDPASGDQPLYNEDKSIVVTVNGEIYNHEQLRAQLSSHTFRTGSDCEVIAHLVSHLHDSIQMSTLLFLLINNNY
;
A
#
# COMPACT_ATOMS: atom_id res chain seq x y z
N MET A 1 -8.83 -11.81 0.41
CA MET A 1 -7.55 -11.11 0.65
C MET A 1 -7.14 -10.41 -0.62
N CYS A 2 -6.64 -9.17 -0.55
CA CYS A 2 -6.18 -8.37 -1.68
C CYS A 2 -5.08 -9.05 -2.52
N GLY A 3 -4.78 -8.49 -3.69
CA GLY A 3 -3.61 -8.82 -4.50
C GLY A 3 -2.64 -7.65 -4.54
N ILE A 4 -1.33 -7.90 -4.40
CA ILE A 4 -0.30 -6.87 -4.54
C ILE A 4 0.74 -7.31 -5.58
N LEU A 5 1.23 -6.36 -6.36
CA LEU A 5 2.34 -6.54 -7.29
C LEU A 5 3.31 -5.38 -7.10
N ALA A 6 4.60 -5.67 -6.96
CA ALA A 6 5.65 -4.68 -7.07
C ALA A 6 6.65 -5.05 -8.15
N VAL A 7 7.14 -4.04 -8.86
CA VAL A 7 8.26 -4.15 -9.79
C VAL A 7 9.29 -3.13 -9.35
N LEU A 8 10.48 -3.58 -8.95
CA LEU A 8 11.54 -2.73 -8.40
C LEU A 8 12.81 -2.94 -9.24
N GLY A 9 13.48 -1.85 -9.64
CA GLY A 9 14.80 -1.92 -10.29
C GLY A 9 14.84 -2.74 -11.59
N CYS A 10 13.73 -2.82 -12.33
CA CYS A 10 13.69 -3.57 -13.58
C CYS A 10 14.47 -2.80 -14.66
N ALA A 11 15.47 -3.43 -15.28
CA ALA A 11 16.33 -2.80 -16.30
C ALA A 11 15.65 -2.59 -17.67
N ASP A 12 14.40 -3.02 -17.83
CA ASP A 12 13.61 -2.79 -19.05
C ASP A 12 13.15 -1.32 -19.07
N ASP A 13 13.79 -0.46 -19.88
CA ASP A 13 13.48 0.97 -20.01
C ASP A 13 12.37 1.25 -21.04
N THR A 14 11.76 0.20 -21.59
CA THR A 14 10.81 0.36 -22.68
C THR A 14 9.54 1.06 -22.21
N GLN A 15 8.98 1.91 -23.07
CA GLN A 15 7.69 2.56 -22.81
C GLN A 15 6.54 1.55 -22.55
N GLY A 16 6.69 0.29 -22.99
CA GLY A 16 5.73 -0.79 -22.76
C GLY A 16 5.71 -1.34 -21.34
N LYS A 17 6.70 -1.02 -20.49
CA LYS A 17 6.84 -1.56 -19.13
C LYS A 17 5.61 -1.32 -18.28
N ARG A 18 5.12 -0.07 -18.22
CA ARG A 18 3.92 0.28 -17.44
C ARG A 18 2.70 -0.54 -17.87
N VAL A 19 2.51 -0.73 -19.18
CA VAL A 19 1.40 -1.52 -19.73
C VAL A 19 1.53 -2.98 -19.27
N ARG A 20 2.74 -3.55 -19.34
CA ARG A 20 3.02 -4.90 -18.86
C ARG A 20 2.78 -5.06 -17.36
N VAL A 21 3.18 -4.07 -16.54
CA VAL A 21 2.88 -4.08 -15.09
C VAL A 21 1.38 -4.07 -14.83
N LEU A 22 0.61 -3.25 -15.57
CA LEU A 22 -0.84 -3.23 -15.48
C LEU A 22 -1.48 -4.57 -15.87
N GLU A 23 -0.99 -5.22 -16.94
CA GLU A 23 -1.44 -6.56 -17.35
C GLU A 23 -1.17 -7.62 -16.29
N LEU A 24 0.04 -7.61 -15.70
CA LEU A 24 0.40 -8.53 -14.63
C LEU A 24 -0.45 -8.28 -13.37
N SER A 25 -0.68 -7.02 -13.00
CA SER A 25 -1.54 -6.65 -11.88
C SER A 25 -2.98 -7.15 -12.07
N ARG A 26 -3.54 -7.04 -13.29
CA ARG A 26 -4.89 -7.54 -13.60
C ARG A 26 -5.05 -9.04 -13.37
N ARG A 27 -4.00 -9.84 -13.49
CA ARG A 27 -4.06 -11.29 -13.19
C ARG A 27 -4.41 -11.56 -11.72
N LEU A 28 -4.13 -10.60 -10.83
CA LEU A 28 -4.46 -10.67 -9.41
C LEU A 28 -5.88 -10.19 -9.08
N LYS A 29 -6.68 -9.76 -10.07
CA LYS A 29 -8.04 -9.21 -9.84
C LYS A 29 -8.97 -10.17 -9.09
N HIS A 30 -8.79 -11.49 -9.27
CA HIS A 30 -9.55 -12.50 -8.54
C HIS A 30 -9.37 -12.44 -7.01
N ARG A 31 -8.28 -11.84 -6.53
CA ARG A 31 -8.03 -11.60 -5.10
C ARG A 31 -8.70 -10.32 -4.58
N GLY A 32 -8.79 -9.31 -5.43
CA GLY A 32 -9.38 -8.00 -5.10
C GLY A 32 -10.21 -7.46 -6.25
N PRO A 33 -11.49 -7.84 -6.34
CA PRO A 33 -12.34 -7.51 -7.48
C PRO A 33 -12.93 -6.09 -7.44
N ASP A 34 -12.88 -5.42 -6.28
CA ASP A 34 -13.66 -4.21 -6.02
C ASP A 34 -12.99 -2.96 -6.61
N TRP A 35 -11.66 -2.89 -6.54
CA TRP A 35 -10.91 -1.72 -7.02
C TRP A 35 -9.46 -2.07 -7.39
N SER A 36 -8.85 -1.27 -8.27
CA SER A 36 -7.45 -1.44 -8.70
C SER A 36 -6.67 -0.12 -8.65
N GLY A 37 -5.47 -0.16 -8.09
CA GLY A 37 -4.58 0.99 -7.97
C GLY A 37 -3.15 0.71 -8.39
N MET A 38 -2.43 1.75 -8.77
CA MET A 38 -1.00 1.67 -9.04
C MET A 38 -0.32 3.02 -8.80
N HIS A 39 0.81 2.98 -8.09
CA HIS A 39 1.75 4.08 -7.93
C HIS A 39 3.06 3.76 -8.65
N GLN A 40 3.71 4.77 -9.21
CA GLN A 40 4.97 4.63 -9.94
C GLN A 40 5.92 5.75 -9.51
N VAL A 41 7.16 5.40 -9.19
CA VAL A 41 8.29 6.32 -8.95
C VAL A 41 9.47 5.83 -9.76
N GLY A 42 9.88 6.60 -10.77
CA GLY A 42 10.87 6.15 -11.75
C GLY A 42 10.47 4.80 -12.36
N ASP A 43 11.33 3.80 -12.17
CA ASP A 43 11.15 2.42 -12.62
C ASP A 43 10.55 1.47 -11.58
N CYS A 44 10.15 2.01 -10.43
CA CYS A 44 9.52 1.26 -9.35
C CYS A 44 8.00 1.42 -9.41
N TYR A 45 7.29 0.31 -9.30
CA TYR A 45 5.83 0.24 -9.35
C TYR A 45 5.29 -0.50 -8.13
N LEU A 46 4.25 0.03 -7.52
CA LEU A 46 3.40 -0.66 -6.54
C LEU A 46 1.98 -0.71 -7.10
N SER A 47 1.39 -1.89 -7.20
CA SER A 47 0.01 -2.07 -7.64
C SER A 47 -0.78 -2.91 -6.65
N HIS A 48 -2.06 -2.57 -6.51
CA HIS A 48 -2.99 -3.19 -5.57
C HIS A 48 -4.30 -3.57 -6.28
N GLN A 49 -4.81 -4.75 -5.96
CA GLN A 49 -6.14 -5.23 -6.29
C GLN A 49 -6.89 -5.39 -4.97
N ARG A 50 -7.90 -4.55 -4.75
CA ARG A 50 -8.57 -4.38 -3.45
C ARG A 50 -9.77 -5.31 -3.33
N LEU A 51 -9.84 -6.02 -2.21
CA LEU A 51 -11.07 -6.58 -1.66
C LEU A 51 -11.47 -5.68 -0.49
N ALA A 52 -12.52 -4.89 -0.65
CA ALA A 52 -12.93 -3.87 0.31
C ALA A 52 -13.68 -4.50 1.49
N ILE A 53 -12.98 -4.76 2.59
CA ILE A 53 -13.55 -5.29 3.83
C ILE A 53 -13.76 -4.17 4.86
N ILE A 54 -12.69 -3.47 5.21
CA ILE A 54 -12.68 -2.34 6.15
C ILE A 54 -12.60 -1.03 5.36
N ASP A 55 -13.41 -0.04 5.78
CA ASP A 55 -13.56 1.28 5.16
C ASP A 55 -13.64 1.25 3.62
N PRO A 56 -14.71 0.68 3.03
CA PRO A 56 -14.85 0.59 1.58
C PRO A 56 -14.78 1.95 0.86
N ALA A 57 -15.17 3.04 1.53
CA ALA A 57 -15.30 4.36 0.93
C ALA A 57 -13.98 5.12 0.76
N SER A 58 -13.00 4.95 1.67
CA SER A 58 -11.75 5.73 1.61
C SER A 58 -10.45 4.93 1.67
N GLY A 59 -10.50 3.62 1.92
CA GLY A 59 -9.32 2.76 2.07
C GLY A 59 -8.66 2.24 0.78
N ASP A 60 -8.83 2.92 -0.36
CA ASP A 60 -8.18 2.52 -1.61
C ASP A 60 -6.66 2.67 -1.52
N GLN A 61 -5.92 1.67 -2.04
CA GLN A 61 -4.46 1.60 -1.90
C GLN A 61 -3.76 1.69 -3.28
N PRO A 62 -2.60 2.36 -3.42
CA PRO A 62 -1.63 2.61 -2.36
C PRO A 62 -2.03 3.72 -1.38
N LEU A 63 -1.60 3.57 -0.13
CA LEU A 63 -1.77 4.54 0.96
C LEU A 63 -0.49 5.37 1.09
N TYR A 64 -0.63 6.57 1.65
CA TYR A 64 0.45 7.55 1.72
C TYR A 64 0.51 8.17 3.11
N ASN A 65 1.71 8.54 3.54
CA ASN A 65 1.85 9.46 4.67
C ASN A 65 1.47 10.90 4.25
N GLU A 66 1.60 11.85 5.18
CA GLU A 66 1.11 13.23 5.04
C GLU A 66 1.72 13.94 3.84
N ASP A 67 3.04 13.93 3.74
CA ASP A 67 3.79 14.57 2.66
C ASP A 67 3.91 13.69 1.41
N LYS A 68 3.33 12.48 1.44
CA LYS A 68 3.43 11.45 0.40
C LYS A 68 4.87 11.07 0.08
N SER A 69 5.82 11.28 0.99
CA SER A 69 7.18 10.76 0.83
C SER A 69 7.22 9.24 0.96
N ILE A 70 6.27 8.64 1.67
CA ILE A 70 6.12 7.20 1.84
C ILE A 70 4.84 6.74 1.16
N VAL A 71 4.96 5.68 0.36
CA VAL A 71 3.84 5.02 -0.30
C VAL A 71 3.85 3.56 0.08
N VAL A 72 2.70 3.02 0.52
CA VAL A 72 2.57 1.63 0.95
C VAL A 72 1.40 0.94 0.26
N THR A 73 1.59 -0.35 -0.03
CA THR A 73 0.47 -1.25 -0.31
C THR A 73 0.55 -2.43 0.65
N VAL A 74 -0.61 -2.86 1.14
CA VAL A 74 -0.76 -3.76 2.27
C VAL A 74 -1.81 -4.81 1.92
N ASN A 75 -1.45 -6.08 2.11
CA ASN A 75 -2.38 -7.19 2.11
C ASN A 75 -2.43 -7.79 3.51
N GLY A 76 -3.43 -7.42 4.29
CA GLY A 76 -3.57 -7.85 5.67
C GLY A 76 -4.60 -6.99 6.40
N GLU A 77 -4.74 -7.24 7.70
CA GLU A 77 -5.59 -6.51 8.63
C GLU A 77 -4.76 -6.13 9.86
N ILE A 78 -4.86 -4.87 10.29
CA ILE A 78 -4.12 -4.31 11.42
C ILE A 78 -5.05 -4.18 12.62
N TYR A 79 -5.15 -5.22 13.44
CA TYR A 79 -6.14 -5.26 14.52
C TYR A 79 -5.96 -4.18 15.58
N ASN A 80 -4.71 -3.77 15.84
CA ASN A 80 -4.41 -2.71 16.79
C ASN A 80 -4.28 -1.31 16.14
N HIS A 81 -4.84 -1.08 14.94
CA HIS A 81 -4.68 0.20 14.23
C HIS A 81 -5.18 1.40 15.03
N GLU A 82 -6.25 1.27 15.82
CA GLU A 82 -6.76 2.37 16.64
C GLU A 82 -5.75 2.78 17.73
N GLN A 83 -5.11 1.79 18.37
CA GLN A 83 -4.06 2.03 19.36
C GLN A 83 -2.84 2.68 18.72
N LEU A 84 -2.44 2.21 17.53
CA LEU A 84 -1.32 2.80 16.77
C LEU A 84 -1.65 4.23 16.32
N ARG A 85 -2.88 4.51 15.86
CA ARG A 85 -3.34 5.87 15.52
C ARG A 85 -3.26 6.80 16.72
N ALA A 86 -3.63 6.34 17.91
CA ALA A 86 -3.54 7.13 19.13
C ALA A 86 -2.09 7.51 19.51
N GLN A 87 -1.13 6.61 19.24
CA GLN A 87 0.31 6.88 19.42
C GLN A 87 0.86 7.89 18.40
N LEU A 88 0.21 8.00 17.25
CA LEU A 88 0.56 8.89 16.15
C LEU A 88 -0.30 10.16 16.14
N SER A 89 -0.61 10.73 17.31
CA SER A 89 -1.53 11.87 17.43
C SER A 89 -1.06 13.15 16.71
N SER A 90 0.24 13.27 16.41
CA SER A 90 0.80 14.36 15.60
C SER A 90 0.66 14.15 14.08
N HIS A 91 0.22 12.96 13.66
CA HIS A 91 0.08 12.58 12.26
C HIS A 91 -1.33 12.88 11.74
N THR A 92 -1.43 13.22 10.46
CA THR A 92 -2.70 13.50 9.79
C THR A 92 -3.09 12.34 8.89
N PHE A 93 -4.09 11.59 9.33
CA PHE A 93 -4.68 10.49 8.57
C PHE A 93 -5.73 11.01 7.57
N ARG A 94 -5.78 10.39 6.39
CA ARG A 94 -6.69 10.72 5.28
C ARG A 94 -7.80 9.69 5.10
N THR A 95 -7.67 8.50 5.69
CA THR A 95 -8.60 7.40 5.51
C THR A 95 -9.00 6.78 6.86
N GLY A 96 -10.08 6.01 6.85
CA GLY A 96 -10.46 5.12 7.95
C GLY A 96 -9.79 3.74 7.87
N SER A 97 -8.94 3.50 6.87
CA SER A 97 -8.27 2.21 6.66
C SER A 97 -7.39 1.84 7.85
N ASP A 98 -7.51 0.61 8.31
CA ASP A 98 -6.63 0.02 9.31
C ASP A 98 -5.18 -0.01 8.82
N CYS A 99 -4.97 -0.13 7.51
CA CYS A 99 -3.66 -0.22 6.88
C CYS A 99 -2.90 1.11 6.76
N GLU A 100 -3.56 2.27 6.93
CA GLU A 100 -2.92 3.57 6.72
C GLU A 100 -1.82 3.85 7.75
N VAL A 101 -1.95 3.33 8.97
CA VAL A 101 -0.93 3.47 10.03
C VAL A 101 0.46 3.02 9.58
N ILE A 102 0.55 2.05 8.66
CA ILE A 102 1.83 1.58 8.13
C ILE A 102 2.58 2.70 7.41
N ALA A 103 1.88 3.57 6.68
CA ALA A 103 2.52 4.67 5.95
C ALA A 103 3.20 5.67 6.90
N HIS A 104 2.62 5.87 8.08
CA HIS A 104 3.12 6.79 9.11
C HIS A 104 4.16 6.14 10.05
N LEU A 105 4.12 4.81 10.19
CA LEU A 105 5.03 4.06 11.06
C LEU A 105 6.37 3.70 10.44
N VAL A 106 6.58 3.91 9.12
CA VAL A 106 7.78 3.39 8.43
C VAL A 106 9.09 3.77 9.12
N SER A 107 9.22 5.01 9.61
CA SER A 107 10.42 5.49 10.30
C SER A 107 10.60 4.92 11.72
N HIS A 108 9.56 4.29 12.28
CA HIS A 108 9.48 3.77 13.65
C HIS A 108 9.06 2.30 13.68
N LEU A 109 9.26 1.56 12.59
CA LEU A 109 8.77 0.19 12.35
C LEU A 109 9.31 -0.89 13.31
N HIS A 110 10.03 -0.50 14.37
CA HIS A 110 10.81 -1.39 15.20
C HIS A 110 10.05 -2.08 16.34
N ASP A 111 8.84 -1.66 16.75
CA ASP A 111 8.14 -2.31 17.85
C ASP A 111 6.60 -2.41 17.68
N SER A 112 6.05 -3.59 18.00
CA SER A 112 4.66 -3.85 18.44
C SER A 112 3.46 -3.73 17.45
N ILE A 113 3.57 -4.26 16.23
CA ILE A 113 2.39 -4.43 15.36
C ILE A 113 1.74 -5.81 15.57
N GLN A 114 0.44 -5.87 15.93
CA GLN A 114 -0.31 -7.12 16.15
C GLN A 114 -1.15 -7.49 14.92
N MET A 115 -0.89 -8.66 14.31
CA MET A 115 -1.42 -8.98 12.97
C MET A 115 -1.64 -10.47 12.72
N SER A 116 -2.54 -10.80 11.79
CA SER A 116 -2.81 -12.19 11.34
C SER A 116 -1.82 -12.66 10.27
N THR A 117 -1.50 -11.84 9.26
CA THR A 117 -0.46 -12.04 8.24
C THR A 117 -0.27 -10.71 7.51
N LEU A 118 0.95 -10.15 7.45
CA LEU A 118 1.23 -8.88 6.77
C LEU A 118 2.27 -9.07 5.68
N LEU A 119 1.87 -8.88 4.42
CA LEU A 119 2.82 -8.49 3.37
C LEU A 119 2.51 -7.05 3.00
N PHE A 120 3.45 -6.16 3.28
CA PHE A 120 3.41 -4.79 2.82
C PHE A 120 4.65 -4.51 1.97
N LEU A 121 4.48 -3.65 0.97
CA LEU A 121 5.55 -3.15 0.13
C LEU A 121 5.49 -1.64 0.15
N LEU A 122 6.66 -1.01 0.24
CA LEU A 122 6.77 0.43 0.31
C LEU A 122 7.76 0.97 -0.72
N ILE A 123 7.49 2.19 -1.18
CA ILE A 123 8.43 3.03 -1.92
C ILE A 123 8.60 4.32 -1.14
N ASN A 124 9.85 4.75 -0.98
CA ASN A 124 10.19 6.09 -0.53
C ASN A 124 10.37 6.97 -1.77
N ASN A 125 9.55 8.01 -1.91
CA ASN A 125 9.54 8.92 -3.05
C ASN A 125 10.69 9.94 -3.03
N ASN A 126 11.48 10.00 -1.95
CA ASN A 126 12.62 10.92 -1.83
C ASN A 126 13.92 10.40 -2.46
N TYR A 127 13.92 9.19 -3.03
CA TYR A 127 15.09 8.55 -3.66
C TYR A 127 14.78 8.02 -5.05
#